data_AF-A0A2T2SMM8-F1
#
_entry.id   AF-A0A2T2SMM8-F1
#
_cell.length_a   1.000
_cell.length_b   1.000
_cell.length_c   1.000
_cell.angle_alpha   90.00
_cell.angle_beta   90.00
_cell.angle_gamma   90.00
#
_symmetry.space_group_name_H-M   'P 1'
#
loop_
_entity.id
_entity.type
_entity.pdbx_description
1 polymer ?
#
loop_
_entity_poly.entity_id
_entity_poly.type
_entity_poly.pdbx_seq_one_letter_code
_entity_poly.pdbx_strand_id
1 'polypeptide(L)'
;EPLAQSTRLTAQVSASRMEVGGPPLQNPTASLTYGGRSGTLQVTADRVGIVDTLNAAGDLRITPTKNELRLHQLSLGINGSRWSNSSPASIFAYSGALVVTPLRVQSPHPETPSFQRLRLAGTISGRPTDTLSVDIDNVYLPPFSEITGMAHTIGGELDGELRLQSVWDAPRLVGDLSVRRLSYDRRVLGDARLHAEYAVQSPDLRVDGSLRTTVARVDSLAGPDLVPGRARTVDPNRISLSGRVRLPTSMRADAPAQASKLPPDETLDLSVDVDRADLSFFRYIFEERVSSVQGYATGPLHIGGQFRDPIFEADLSILNGAVSLPLFGLKYQIEGDVE
;
A
#
# COMPACT_ATOMS: atom_id res chain seq x y z
N GLU A 1 -28.54 -29.29 -31.88
CA GLU A 1 -27.29 -29.79 -32.51
C GLU A 1 -26.29 -30.22 -31.44
N PRO A 2 -25.60 -31.37 -31.57
CA PRO A 2 -24.75 -31.93 -30.51
C PRO A 2 -23.24 -31.62 -30.67
N LEU A 3 -22.85 -30.77 -31.64
CA LEU A 3 -21.44 -30.45 -31.94
C LEU A 3 -20.68 -29.78 -30.78
N ALA A 4 -21.36 -29.19 -29.80
CA ALA A 4 -20.74 -28.46 -28.69
C ALA A 4 -20.12 -29.35 -27.59
N GLN A 5 -20.38 -30.67 -27.57
CA GLN A 5 -19.79 -31.56 -26.55
C GLN A 5 -18.40 -32.09 -26.91
N SER A 6 -17.98 -32.05 -28.18
CA SER A 6 -16.71 -32.61 -28.65
C SER A 6 -15.63 -31.57 -29.00
N THR A 7 -15.94 -30.28 -28.94
CA THR A 7 -14.97 -29.23 -29.29
C THR A 7 -13.94 -29.08 -28.18
N ARG A 8 -12.67 -29.29 -28.54
CA ARG A 8 -11.51 -28.96 -27.71
C ARG A 8 -10.83 -27.73 -28.29
N LEU A 9 -10.70 -26.70 -27.48
CA LEU A 9 -9.93 -25.50 -27.75
C LEU A 9 -8.59 -25.63 -27.03
N THR A 10 -7.50 -25.44 -27.77
CA THR A 10 -6.18 -25.20 -27.18
C THR A 10 -5.72 -23.85 -27.70
N ALA A 11 -5.33 -22.96 -26.80
CA ALA A 11 -4.82 -21.64 -27.14
C ALA A 11 -3.55 -21.37 -26.33
N GLN A 12 -2.57 -20.76 -27.00
CA GLN A 12 -1.40 -20.19 -26.35
C GLN A 12 -1.28 -18.75 -26.82
N VAL A 13 -1.18 -17.84 -25.87
CA VAL A 13 -1.06 -16.40 -26.13
C VAL A 13 0.24 -15.93 -25.49
N SER A 14 1.08 -15.30 -26.28
CA SER A 14 2.24 -14.54 -25.81
C SER A 14 2.15 -13.11 -26.33
N ALA A 15 2.50 -12.15 -25.48
CA ALA A 15 2.52 -10.75 -25.83
C ALA A 15 3.70 -10.07 -25.12
N SER A 16 4.17 -8.95 -25.64
CA SER A 16 5.13 -8.10 -24.89
C SER A 16 4.44 -7.36 -23.74
N ARG A 17 3.15 -7.03 -23.91
CA ARG A 17 2.31 -6.37 -22.91
C ARG A 17 0.86 -6.81 -23.04
N MET A 18 0.16 -7.00 -21.93
CA MET A 18 -1.27 -7.31 -21.89
C MET A 18 -1.97 -6.49 -20.80
N GLU A 19 -3.14 -5.94 -21.11
CA GLU A 19 -3.97 -5.19 -20.17
C GLU A 19 -5.32 -5.90 -20.01
N VAL A 20 -5.60 -6.40 -18.81
CA VAL A 20 -6.82 -7.17 -18.50
C VAL A 20 -7.45 -6.63 -17.21
N GLY A 21 -7.95 -5.39 -17.26
CA GLY A 21 -8.70 -4.79 -16.15
C GLY A 21 -7.90 -4.64 -14.85
N GLY A 22 -6.61 -4.29 -14.96
CA GLY A 22 -5.70 -4.13 -13.83
C GLY A 22 -4.33 -3.65 -14.31
N PRO A 23 -3.28 -3.71 -13.46
CA PRO A 23 -1.92 -3.38 -13.87
C PRO A 23 -1.49 -4.18 -15.10
N PRO A 24 -0.82 -3.55 -16.08
CA PRO A 24 -0.38 -4.25 -17.28
C PRO A 24 0.59 -5.38 -16.93
N LEU A 25 0.40 -6.53 -17.57
CA LEU A 25 1.36 -7.63 -17.53
C LEU A 25 2.44 -7.41 -18.59
N GLN A 26 3.71 -7.56 -18.23
CA GLN A 26 4.85 -7.52 -19.15
C GLN A 26 5.30 -8.95 -19.50
N ASN A 27 5.56 -9.18 -20.79
CA ASN A 27 5.89 -10.47 -21.36
C ASN A 27 4.99 -11.65 -20.92
N PRO A 28 3.65 -11.48 -20.83
CA PRO A 28 2.81 -12.57 -20.38
C PRO A 28 2.79 -13.72 -21.40
N THR A 29 2.80 -14.94 -20.88
CA THR A 29 2.46 -16.16 -21.62
C THR A 29 1.29 -16.84 -20.92
N ALA A 30 0.22 -17.10 -21.66
CA ALA A 30 -0.95 -17.80 -21.16
C ALA A 30 -1.25 -19.02 -22.04
N SER A 31 -1.44 -20.18 -21.41
CA SER A 31 -1.81 -21.42 -22.06
C SER A 31 -3.15 -21.91 -21.52
N LEU A 32 -4.12 -22.14 -22.42
CA LEU A 32 -5.46 -22.61 -22.11
C LEU A 32 -5.74 -23.88 -22.89
N THR A 33 -6.16 -24.93 -22.20
CA THR A 33 -6.81 -26.09 -22.81
C THR A 33 -8.23 -26.17 -22.28
N TYR A 34 -9.24 -26.19 -23.14
CA TYR A 34 -10.64 -26.18 -22.74
C TYR A 34 -11.48 -27.10 -23.62
N GLY A 35 -12.35 -27.91 -23.01
CA GLY A 35 -13.26 -28.81 -23.71
C GLY A 35 -14.27 -29.42 -22.73
N GLY A 36 -15.49 -29.67 -23.20
CA GLY A 36 -16.52 -30.29 -22.36
C GLY A 36 -16.85 -29.49 -21.08
N ARG A 37 -16.80 -28.15 -21.13
CA ARG A 37 -17.04 -27.20 -20.02
C ARG A 37 -15.96 -27.13 -18.94
N SER A 38 -14.86 -27.85 -19.11
CA SER A 38 -13.71 -27.82 -18.21
C SER A 38 -12.43 -27.52 -18.97
N GLY A 39 -11.43 -26.99 -18.28
CA GLY A 39 -10.14 -26.70 -18.88
C GLY A 39 -9.06 -26.48 -17.85
N THR A 40 -7.83 -26.32 -18.33
CA THR A 40 -6.67 -25.93 -17.53
C THR A 40 -6.13 -24.61 -18.07
N LEU A 41 -5.69 -23.75 -17.16
CA LEU A 41 -5.10 -22.45 -17.43
C LEU A 41 -3.74 -22.39 -16.74
N GLN A 42 -2.73 -21.93 -17.48
CA GLN A 42 -1.44 -21.54 -16.94
C GLN A 42 -1.11 -20.13 -17.43
N VAL A 43 -0.62 -19.28 -16.53
CA VAL A 43 -0.23 -17.90 -16.81
C VAL A 43 1.14 -17.63 -16.20
N THR A 44 2.05 -17.07 -16.98
CA THR A 44 3.33 -16.54 -16.52
C THR A 44 3.47 -15.10 -16.98
N ALA A 45 4.14 -14.25 -16.21
CA ALA A 45 4.52 -12.90 -16.65
C ALA A 45 5.78 -12.43 -15.91
N ASP A 46 6.56 -11.57 -16.58
CA ASP A 46 7.82 -11.01 -16.06
C ASP A 46 7.58 -9.77 -15.19
N ARG A 47 6.40 -9.13 -15.29
CA ARG A 47 6.03 -8.05 -14.37
C ARG A 47 4.54 -7.84 -14.35
N VAL A 48 3.98 -7.58 -13.18
CA VAL A 48 2.59 -7.12 -12.99
C VAL A 48 2.57 -6.11 -11.84
N GLY A 49 2.46 -4.81 -12.15
CA GLY A 49 2.59 -3.76 -11.14
C GLY A 49 3.93 -3.86 -10.41
N ILE A 50 3.89 -4.10 -9.09
CA ILE A 50 5.07 -4.27 -8.22
C ILE A 50 5.62 -5.71 -8.17
N VAL A 51 4.99 -6.65 -8.87
CA VAL A 51 5.40 -8.06 -8.89
C VAL A 51 6.36 -8.30 -10.06
N ASP A 52 7.56 -8.80 -9.80
CA ASP A 52 8.62 -9.10 -10.78
C ASP A 52 8.51 -10.48 -11.43
N THR A 53 7.72 -11.39 -10.87
CA THR A 53 7.37 -12.64 -11.56
C THR A 53 5.98 -13.07 -11.14
N LEU A 54 5.12 -13.40 -12.09
CA LEU A 54 3.84 -14.04 -11.85
C LEU A 54 3.89 -15.44 -12.45
N ASN A 55 3.50 -16.45 -11.67
CA ASN A 55 3.23 -17.78 -12.16
C ASN A 55 1.93 -18.28 -11.52
N ALA A 56 0.93 -18.58 -12.33
CA ALA A 56 -0.35 -19.10 -11.89
C ALA A 56 -0.75 -20.32 -12.71
N ALA A 57 -1.35 -21.31 -12.06
CA ALA A 57 -1.92 -22.49 -12.71
C ALA A 57 -3.21 -22.91 -12.00
N GLY A 58 -4.19 -23.31 -12.78
CA GLY A 58 -5.50 -23.68 -12.27
C GLY A 58 -6.40 -24.38 -13.27
N ASP A 59 -7.55 -24.80 -12.78
CA ASP A 59 -8.61 -25.36 -13.59
C ASP A 59 -9.71 -24.33 -13.82
N LEU A 60 -10.30 -24.38 -15.01
CA LEU A 60 -11.43 -23.56 -15.39
C LEU A 60 -12.65 -24.46 -15.57
N ARG A 61 -13.78 -24.07 -15.00
CA ARG A 61 -15.09 -24.68 -15.27
C ARG A 61 -16.06 -23.59 -15.69
N ILE A 62 -16.55 -23.66 -16.92
CA ILE A 62 -17.48 -22.68 -17.47
C ILE A 62 -18.86 -23.31 -17.58
N THR A 63 -19.85 -22.68 -16.98
CA THR A 63 -21.26 -23.09 -17.12
C THR A 63 -22.11 -21.88 -17.48
N PRO A 64 -23.34 -22.06 -17.99
CA PRO A 64 -24.19 -20.93 -18.39
C PRO A 64 -24.48 -19.93 -17.25
N THR A 65 -24.38 -20.35 -15.99
CA THR A 65 -24.74 -19.52 -14.83
C THR A 65 -23.59 -19.26 -13.86
N LYS A 66 -22.51 -20.03 -13.94
CA LYS A 66 -21.38 -19.97 -13.01
C LYS A 66 -20.09 -20.39 -13.70
N ASN A 67 -19.08 -19.54 -13.61
CA ASN A 67 -17.72 -19.87 -13.99
C ASN A 67 -16.87 -20.02 -12.74
N GLU A 68 -16.00 -21.01 -12.69
CA GLU A 68 -15.06 -21.24 -11.59
C GLU A 68 -13.65 -21.29 -12.15
N LEU A 69 -12.77 -20.46 -11.61
CA LEU A 69 -11.33 -20.60 -11.74
C LEU A 69 -10.80 -21.14 -10.40
N ARG A 70 -10.37 -22.40 -10.39
CA ARG A 70 -9.70 -23.01 -9.24
C ARG A 70 -8.20 -22.88 -9.41
N LEU A 71 -7.60 -21.92 -8.73
CA LEU A 71 -6.16 -21.71 -8.67
C LEU A 71 -5.53 -22.77 -7.78
N HIS A 72 -4.71 -23.64 -8.36
CA HIS A 72 -3.93 -24.63 -7.62
C HIS A 72 -2.59 -24.07 -7.16
N GLN A 73 -1.96 -23.32 -8.05
CA GLN A 73 -0.67 -22.70 -7.82
C GLN A 73 -0.74 -21.22 -8.19
N LEU A 74 -0.24 -20.40 -7.30
CA LEU A 74 0.04 -18.99 -7.48
C LEU A 74 1.40 -18.75 -6.83
N SER A 75 2.32 -18.18 -7.60
CA SER A 75 3.62 -17.72 -7.12
C SER A 75 3.88 -16.33 -7.65
N LEU A 76 4.25 -15.43 -6.74
CA LEU A 76 4.63 -14.05 -7.02
C LEU A 76 6.09 -13.85 -6.58
N GLY A 77 6.90 -13.17 -7.39
CA GLY A 77 8.21 -12.68 -6.98
C GLY A 77 8.14 -11.18 -6.74
N ILE A 78 8.55 -10.72 -5.57
CA ILE A 78 8.59 -9.30 -5.22
C ILE A 78 9.97 -9.03 -4.66
N ASN A 79 10.81 -8.31 -5.41
CA ASN A 79 12.17 -7.94 -5.01
C ASN A 79 12.95 -9.13 -4.41
N GLY A 80 13.01 -10.23 -5.17
CA GLY A 80 13.68 -11.49 -4.79
C GLY A 80 12.91 -12.40 -3.83
N SER A 81 11.88 -11.91 -3.13
CA SER A 81 11.06 -12.72 -2.23
C SER A 81 9.99 -13.49 -3.00
N ARG A 82 9.91 -14.81 -2.79
CA ARG A 82 8.87 -15.67 -3.37
C ARG A 82 7.68 -15.78 -2.43
N TRP A 83 6.52 -15.38 -2.92
CA TRP A 83 5.22 -15.52 -2.28
C TRP A 83 4.43 -16.61 -2.98
N SER A 84 3.80 -17.53 -2.24
CA SER A 84 3.01 -18.60 -2.85
C SER A 84 1.74 -18.91 -2.09
N ASN A 85 0.71 -19.37 -2.80
CA ASN A 85 -0.51 -19.80 -2.13
C ASN A 85 -0.25 -21.04 -1.24
N SER A 86 -0.79 -21.02 -0.03
CA SER A 86 -0.67 -22.16 0.92
C SER A 86 -1.66 -23.28 0.65
N SER A 87 -2.74 -22.98 -0.07
CA SER A 87 -3.76 -23.94 -0.49
C SER A 87 -4.42 -23.47 -1.78
N PRO A 88 -5.04 -24.37 -2.57
CA PRO A 88 -5.86 -23.96 -3.70
C PRO A 88 -6.99 -23.03 -3.28
N ALA A 89 -7.38 -22.12 -4.16
CA ALA A 89 -8.50 -21.20 -3.97
C ALA A 89 -9.35 -21.13 -5.24
N SER A 90 -10.65 -20.86 -5.09
CA SER A 90 -11.58 -20.75 -6.21
C SER A 90 -12.12 -19.33 -6.30
N ILE A 91 -12.18 -18.84 -7.52
CA ILE A 91 -12.86 -17.60 -7.89
C ILE A 91 -14.09 -18.02 -8.69
N PHE A 92 -15.28 -17.71 -8.17
CA PHE A 92 -16.54 -17.95 -8.84
C PHE A 92 -17.07 -16.66 -9.45
N ALA A 93 -17.25 -16.64 -10.76
CA ALA A 93 -17.91 -15.55 -11.45
C ALA A 93 -19.34 -15.95 -11.83
N TYR A 94 -20.30 -15.16 -11.37
CA TYR A 94 -21.72 -15.18 -11.73
C TYR A 94 -22.03 -13.93 -12.57
N SER A 95 -23.24 -13.84 -13.13
CA SER A 95 -23.63 -12.70 -13.97
C SER A 95 -23.58 -11.33 -13.27
N GLY A 96 -23.71 -11.28 -11.94
CA GLY A 96 -23.66 -10.04 -11.17
C GLY A 96 -22.82 -10.11 -9.89
N ALA A 97 -22.06 -11.20 -9.70
CA ALA A 97 -21.27 -11.40 -8.49
C ALA A 97 -19.94 -12.12 -8.78
N LEU A 98 -18.91 -11.74 -8.04
CA LEU A 98 -17.63 -12.45 -7.96
C LEU A 98 -17.45 -12.93 -6.52
N VAL A 99 -17.24 -14.23 -6.32
CA VAL A 99 -16.98 -14.82 -5.00
C VAL A 99 -15.57 -15.40 -4.99
N VAL A 100 -14.75 -14.95 -4.05
CA VAL A 100 -13.37 -15.43 -3.86
C VAL A 100 -13.33 -16.25 -2.58
N THR A 101 -13.07 -17.55 -2.70
CA THR A 101 -12.74 -18.36 -1.51
C THR A 101 -11.37 -17.92 -0.97
N PRO A 102 -11.09 -18.11 0.33
CA PRO A 102 -9.86 -17.58 0.92
C PRO A 102 -8.59 -18.00 0.17
N LEU A 103 -8.03 -17.05 -0.60
CA LEU A 103 -6.74 -17.16 -1.24
C LEU A 103 -5.70 -16.62 -0.27
N ARG A 104 -4.92 -17.51 0.34
CA ARG A 104 -3.83 -17.16 1.25
C ARG A 104 -2.50 -17.29 0.53
N VAL A 105 -1.82 -16.18 0.29
CA VAL A 105 -0.46 -16.13 -0.25
C VAL A 105 0.50 -15.81 0.88
N GLN A 106 1.61 -16.54 0.97
CA GLN A 106 2.57 -16.37 2.05
C GLN A 106 4.01 -16.44 1.57
N SER A 107 4.91 -15.81 2.31
CA SER A 107 6.36 -15.88 2.13
C SER A 107 7.03 -16.01 3.50
N PRO A 108 8.16 -16.71 3.64
CA PRO A 108 8.94 -16.67 4.88
C PRO A 108 9.27 -15.22 5.28
N HIS A 109 9.22 -14.92 6.57
CA HIS A 109 9.68 -13.63 7.07
C HIS A 109 11.22 -13.61 7.07
N PRO A 110 11.89 -12.55 6.57
CA PRO A 110 13.35 -12.52 6.48
C PRO A 110 14.04 -12.52 7.85
N GLU A 111 13.43 -11.83 8.83
CA GLU A 111 14.03 -11.62 10.17
C GLU A 111 13.50 -12.57 11.28
N THR A 112 12.48 -13.39 10.99
CA THR A 112 11.82 -14.22 12.02
C THR A 112 11.44 -15.58 11.45
N PRO A 113 11.26 -16.63 12.28
CA PRO A 113 10.82 -17.95 11.79
C PRO A 113 9.35 -18.00 11.35
N SER A 114 8.66 -16.86 11.29
CA SER A 114 7.25 -16.77 10.95
C SER A 114 7.02 -16.61 9.45
N PHE A 115 5.75 -16.58 9.04
CA PHE A 115 5.36 -16.26 7.67
C PHE A 115 4.75 -14.87 7.60
N GLN A 116 5.03 -14.19 6.51
CA GLN A 116 4.28 -13.03 6.02
C GLN A 116 3.07 -13.57 5.25
N ARG A 117 1.89 -12.98 5.43
CA ARG A 117 0.67 -13.48 4.80
C ARG A 117 -0.21 -12.38 4.25
N LEU A 118 -0.79 -12.67 3.09
CA LEU A 118 -1.88 -11.92 2.47
C LEU A 118 -3.06 -12.87 2.28
N ARG A 119 -4.25 -12.48 2.74
CA ARG A 119 -5.48 -13.26 2.54
C ARG A 119 -6.50 -12.44 1.78
N LEU A 120 -6.86 -12.87 0.58
CA LEU A 120 -7.96 -12.31 -0.19
C LEU A 120 -9.18 -13.24 -0.09
N ALA A 121 -10.34 -12.72 0.35
CA ALA A 121 -11.56 -13.49 0.41
C ALA A 121 -12.80 -12.59 0.41
N GLY A 122 -13.92 -13.12 -0.05
CA GLY A 122 -15.20 -12.45 0.09
C GLY A 122 -16.02 -12.45 -1.18
N THR A 123 -16.97 -11.52 -1.26
CA THR A 123 -17.90 -11.41 -2.39
C THR A 123 -17.97 -9.97 -2.85
N ILE A 124 -17.93 -9.77 -4.16
CA ILE A 124 -18.30 -8.52 -4.82
C ILE A 124 -19.62 -8.75 -5.52
N SER A 125 -20.62 -7.92 -5.26
CA SER A 125 -21.86 -7.88 -6.04
C SER A 125 -22.48 -6.49 -5.96
N GLY A 126 -23.68 -6.32 -6.53
CA GLY A 126 -24.49 -5.10 -6.34
C GLY A 126 -25.10 -4.97 -4.94
N ARG A 127 -24.91 -5.96 -4.06
CA ARG A 127 -25.39 -5.87 -2.67
C ARG A 127 -24.42 -5.05 -1.83
N PRO A 128 -24.90 -4.07 -1.05
CA PRO A 128 -24.03 -3.18 -0.28
C PRO A 128 -23.30 -3.87 0.88
N THR A 129 -23.80 -5.03 1.33
CA THR A 129 -23.19 -5.83 2.40
C THR A 129 -22.08 -6.76 1.90
N ASP A 130 -22.05 -7.05 0.60
CA ASP A 130 -21.05 -7.95 0.03
C ASP A 130 -19.69 -7.23 0.04
N THR A 131 -18.72 -7.88 0.69
CA THR A 131 -17.40 -7.32 0.94
C THR A 131 -16.33 -8.26 0.42
N LEU A 132 -15.34 -7.72 -0.27
CA LEU A 132 -14.06 -8.36 -0.56
C LEU A 132 -13.02 -7.80 0.41
N SER A 133 -12.42 -8.65 1.24
CA SER A 133 -11.39 -8.27 2.20
C SER A 133 -10.02 -8.75 1.78
N VAL A 134 -9.00 -7.93 2.04
CA VAL A 134 -7.59 -8.29 2.05
C VAL A 134 -7.08 -8.16 3.48
N ASP A 135 -6.69 -9.26 4.11
CA ASP A 135 -5.96 -9.22 5.38
C ASP A 135 -4.46 -9.27 5.11
N ILE A 136 -3.71 -8.47 5.85
CA ILE A 136 -2.26 -8.31 5.79
C ILE A 136 -1.72 -8.66 7.17
N ASP A 137 -0.86 -9.65 7.24
CA ASP A 137 -0.30 -10.17 8.50
C ASP A 137 1.21 -10.27 8.36
N ASN A 138 1.92 -9.53 9.22
CA ASN A 138 3.36 -9.63 9.41
C ASN A 138 4.15 -9.43 8.10
N VAL A 139 3.81 -8.38 7.33
CA VAL A 139 4.44 -8.09 6.03
C VAL A 139 5.63 -7.15 6.19
N TYR A 140 6.83 -7.63 5.81
CA TYR A 140 8.05 -6.85 5.86
C TYR A 140 8.07 -5.81 4.74
N LEU A 141 8.13 -4.53 5.10
CA LEU A 141 7.97 -3.40 4.16
C LEU A 141 9.13 -3.13 3.19
N PRO A 142 10.41 -3.31 3.56
CA PRO A 142 11.54 -2.89 2.71
C PRO A 142 11.46 -3.35 1.25
N PRO A 143 11.16 -4.64 0.95
CA PRO A 143 11.06 -5.11 -0.43
C PRO A 143 10.05 -4.33 -1.28
N PHE A 144 8.96 -3.87 -0.68
CA PHE A 144 7.88 -3.13 -1.36
C PHE A 144 8.25 -1.66 -1.58
N SER A 145 8.95 -1.04 -0.63
CA SER A 145 9.32 0.37 -0.72
C SER A 145 10.44 0.63 -1.75
N GLU A 146 11.38 -0.28 -1.93
CA GLU A 146 12.49 -0.15 -2.90
C GLU A 146 11.98 -0.03 -4.34
N ILE A 147 10.83 -0.64 -4.64
CA ILE A 147 10.20 -0.63 -5.96
C ILE A 147 9.59 0.74 -6.28
N THR A 148 9.26 1.55 -5.27
CA THR A 148 8.59 2.84 -5.46
C THR A 148 9.53 3.96 -5.92
N GLY A 149 10.85 3.71 -6.00
CA GLY A 149 11.84 4.69 -6.43
C GLY A 149 12.05 5.84 -5.44
N MET A 150 11.61 5.68 -4.18
CA MET A 150 11.88 6.64 -3.12
C MET A 150 13.39 6.73 -2.82
N ALA A 151 13.84 7.91 -2.41
CA ALA A 151 15.27 8.16 -2.12
C ALA A 151 15.83 7.25 -1.02
N HIS A 152 14.99 6.84 -0.06
CA HIS A 152 15.34 5.93 1.01
C HIS A 152 14.27 4.85 1.19
N THR A 153 14.72 3.65 1.50
CA THR A 153 13.87 2.49 1.81
C THR A 153 13.06 2.75 3.08
N ILE A 154 11.76 2.45 3.02
CA ILE A 154 10.88 2.47 4.19
C ILE A 154 10.96 1.11 4.87
N GLY A 155 11.33 1.12 6.15
CA GLY A 155 11.33 -0.08 7.00
C GLY A 155 10.14 -0.18 7.92
N GLY A 156 9.98 -1.37 8.49
CA GLY A 156 8.88 -1.72 9.37
C GLY A 156 8.19 -3.01 8.97
N GLU A 157 7.20 -3.38 9.77
CA GLU A 157 6.32 -4.53 9.56
C GLU A 157 4.89 -4.05 9.51
N LEU A 158 4.16 -4.45 8.47
CA LEU A 158 2.80 -4.03 8.16
C LEU A 158 1.81 -5.12 8.52
N ASP A 159 0.78 -4.72 9.26
CA ASP A 159 -0.45 -5.46 9.50
C ASP A 159 -1.65 -4.60 9.08
N GLY A 160 -2.77 -5.23 8.72
CA GLY A 160 -3.99 -4.49 8.46
C GLY A 160 -5.08 -5.26 7.72
N GLU A 161 -6.17 -4.55 7.45
CA GLU A 161 -7.29 -5.03 6.63
C GLU A 161 -7.68 -3.95 5.61
N LEU A 162 -7.95 -4.38 4.37
CA LEU A 162 -8.59 -3.57 3.35
C LEU A 162 -9.94 -4.21 2.98
N ARG A 163 -11.02 -3.43 2.98
CA ARG A 163 -12.37 -3.88 2.65
C ARG A 163 -12.91 -3.10 1.46
N LEU A 164 -13.27 -3.81 0.39
CA LEU A 164 -13.93 -3.27 -0.78
C LEU A 164 -15.40 -3.71 -0.81
N GLN A 165 -16.32 -2.74 -0.92
CA GLN A 165 -17.76 -2.93 -0.88
C GLN A 165 -18.43 -2.25 -2.07
N SER A 166 -19.64 -2.71 -2.42
CA SER A 166 -20.55 -2.00 -3.35
C SER A 166 -19.96 -1.65 -4.73
N VAL A 167 -19.15 -2.54 -5.32
CA VAL A 167 -18.28 -2.24 -6.48
C VAL A 167 -19.05 -1.84 -7.76
N TRP A 168 -20.32 -2.18 -7.90
CA TRP A 168 -21.08 -1.89 -9.12
C TRP A 168 -21.80 -0.53 -9.11
N ASP A 169 -22.25 -0.07 -7.94
CA ASP A 169 -23.03 1.17 -7.83
C ASP A 169 -22.22 2.31 -7.21
N ALA A 170 -21.54 2.03 -6.09
CA ALA A 170 -20.84 3.03 -5.30
C ALA A 170 -19.64 2.40 -4.56
N PRO A 171 -18.55 2.05 -5.29
CA PRO A 171 -17.41 1.37 -4.69
C PRO A 171 -16.91 2.13 -3.47
N ARG A 172 -16.83 1.43 -2.34
CA ARG A 172 -16.26 1.95 -1.10
C ARG A 172 -15.09 1.08 -0.69
N LEU A 173 -13.93 1.70 -0.49
CA LEU A 173 -12.73 1.10 0.05
C LEU A 173 -12.49 1.66 1.46
N VAL A 174 -12.35 0.79 2.44
CA VAL A 174 -11.94 1.14 3.80
C VAL A 174 -10.68 0.36 4.12
N GLY A 175 -9.68 1.02 4.68
CA GLY A 175 -8.42 0.41 5.07
C GLY A 175 -8.02 0.78 6.48
N ASP A 176 -7.61 -0.21 7.26
CA ASP A 176 -7.07 -0.07 8.61
C ASP A 176 -5.68 -0.71 8.61
N LEU A 177 -4.63 0.10 8.66
CA LEU A 177 -3.24 -0.33 8.54
C LEU A 177 -2.44 0.07 9.78
N SER A 178 -1.53 -0.78 10.20
CA SER A 178 -0.53 -0.46 11.23
C SER A 178 0.85 -0.88 10.80
N VAL A 179 1.83 0.00 11.00
CA VAL A 179 3.24 -0.28 10.75
C VAL A 179 3.98 -0.25 12.08
N ARG A 180 4.53 -1.39 12.47
CA ARG A 180 5.43 -1.48 13.61
C ARG A 180 6.83 -1.07 13.19
N ARG A 181 7.46 -0.19 13.99
CA ARG A 181 8.81 0.34 13.74
C ARG A 181 8.96 0.90 12.33
N LEU A 182 8.06 1.81 11.95
CA LEU A 182 8.23 2.62 10.77
C LEU A 182 9.61 3.29 10.81
N SER A 183 10.36 3.16 9.73
CA SER A 183 11.68 3.79 9.62
C SER A 183 11.93 4.32 8.23
N TYR A 184 12.74 5.38 8.18
CA TYR A 184 13.16 6.05 6.96
C TYR A 184 14.61 6.47 7.12
N ASP A 185 15.46 6.24 6.11
CA ASP A 185 16.90 6.55 6.18
C ASP A 185 17.58 6.02 7.46
N ARG A 186 17.28 4.77 7.83
CA ARG A 186 17.78 4.10 9.05
C ARG A 186 17.41 4.81 10.37
N ARG A 187 16.44 5.73 10.35
CA ARG A 187 15.90 6.38 11.54
C ARG A 187 14.58 5.74 11.89
N VAL A 188 14.43 5.27 13.13
CA VAL A 188 13.14 4.76 13.61
C VAL A 188 12.25 5.94 13.96
N LEU A 189 11.11 6.04 13.28
CA LEU A 189 10.14 7.11 13.45
C LEU A 189 9.06 6.76 14.48
N GLY A 190 8.83 5.48 14.73
CA GLY A 190 7.86 4.97 15.71
C GLY A 190 6.92 3.93 15.13
N ASP A 191 5.82 3.65 15.84
CA ASP A 191 4.72 2.83 15.34
C ASP A 191 3.67 3.73 14.71
N ALA A 192 3.24 3.39 13.50
CA ALA A 192 2.25 4.14 12.73
C ALA A 192 0.92 3.39 12.67
N ARG A 193 -0.19 4.14 12.67
CA ARG A 193 -1.52 3.65 12.34
C ARG A 193 -2.14 4.57 11.30
N LEU A 194 -2.87 4.00 10.35
CA LEU A 194 -3.58 4.70 9.30
C LEU A 194 -4.95 4.06 9.09
N HIS A 195 -5.99 4.87 9.22
CA HIS A 195 -7.32 4.58 8.73
C HIS A 195 -7.56 5.40 7.46
N ALA A 196 -8.12 4.78 6.43
CA ALA A 196 -8.36 5.42 5.16
C ALA A 196 -9.72 5.00 4.58
N GLU A 197 -10.49 5.97 4.09
CA GLU A 197 -11.78 5.72 3.43
C GLU A 197 -11.88 6.42 2.08
N TYR A 198 -12.19 5.65 1.05
CA TYR A 198 -12.48 6.14 -0.29
C TYR A 198 -13.86 5.66 -0.73
N ALA A 199 -14.65 6.53 -1.34
CA ALA A 199 -15.92 6.19 -1.94
C ALA A 199 -15.99 6.85 -3.31
N VAL A 200 -16.29 6.10 -4.38
CA VAL A 200 -16.21 6.61 -5.77
C VAL A 200 -17.12 7.81 -6.06
N GLN A 201 -18.20 7.97 -5.30
CA GLN A 201 -19.06 9.16 -5.38
C GLN A 201 -18.38 10.43 -4.84
N SER A 202 -17.23 10.29 -4.16
CA SER A 202 -16.35 11.34 -3.64
C SER A 202 -14.96 11.19 -4.26
N PRO A 203 -14.41 12.20 -4.94
CA PRO A 203 -13.03 12.13 -5.43
C PRO A 203 -11.97 12.21 -4.31
N ASP A 204 -12.42 12.37 -3.06
CA ASP A 204 -11.57 12.61 -1.89
C ASP A 204 -11.43 11.32 -1.06
N LEU A 205 -10.18 10.90 -0.84
CA LEU A 205 -9.76 9.91 0.14
C LEU A 205 -9.71 10.59 1.52
N ARG A 206 -10.47 10.09 2.49
CA ARG A 206 -10.32 10.50 3.89
C ARG A 206 -9.21 9.69 4.53
N VAL A 207 -8.40 10.35 5.35
CA VAL A 207 -7.29 9.73 6.07
C VAL A 207 -7.27 10.19 7.52
N ASP A 208 -7.02 9.26 8.42
CA ASP A 208 -6.77 9.50 9.84
C ASP A 208 -5.55 8.68 10.24
N GLY A 209 -4.53 9.31 10.82
CA GLY A 209 -3.24 8.70 11.07
C GLY A 209 -2.63 9.10 12.40
N SER A 210 -1.77 8.23 12.92
CA SER A 210 -0.92 8.58 14.06
C SER A 210 0.44 7.92 13.94
N LEU A 211 1.46 8.59 14.44
CA LEU A 211 2.82 8.11 14.57
C LEU A 211 3.29 8.33 16.01
N ARG A 212 3.73 7.26 16.68
CA ARG A 212 4.17 7.32 18.07
C ARG A 212 5.43 6.51 18.29
N THR A 213 6.50 7.16 18.74
CA THR A 213 7.71 6.48 19.18
C THR A 213 7.57 6.03 20.63
N THR A 214 7.82 4.75 20.89
CA THR A 214 7.71 4.13 22.22
C THR A 214 9.07 3.90 22.90
N VAL A 215 10.17 4.02 22.15
CA VAL A 215 11.54 3.82 22.65
C VAL A 215 12.38 5.08 22.45
N ALA A 216 13.39 5.29 23.29
CA ALA A 216 14.21 6.51 23.26
C ALA A 216 15.53 6.35 22.48
N ARG A 217 16.00 5.11 22.26
CA ARG A 217 17.31 4.82 21.68
C ARG A 217 17.34 3.46 20.99
N VAL A 218 18.28 3.30 20.06
CA VAL A 218 18.44 2.11 19.23
C VAL A 218 18.61 0.85 20.08
N ASP A 219 19.42 0.89 21.15
CA ASP A 219 19.67 -0.26 22.03
C ASP A 219 18.42 -0.77 22.77
N SER A 220 17.34 0.03 22.80
CA SER A 220 16.06 -0.35 23.42
C SER A 220 15.09 -0.98 22.41
N LEU A 221 15.47 -1.09 21.14
CA LEU A 221 14.68 -1.80 20.13
C LEU A 221 14.79 -3.31 20.40
N ALA A 222 13.69 -3.92 20.81
CA ALA A 222 13.59 -5.37 20.99
C ALA A 222 12.99 -6.05 19.75
N GLY A 223 13.32 -7.33 19.52
CA GLY A 223 12.74 -8.13 18.43
C GLY A 223 13.50 -8.03 17.09
N PRO A 224 12.88 -8.40 15.97
CA PRO A 224 13.55 -8.52 14.66
C PRO A 224 14.10 -7.20 14.14
N ASP A 225 15.12 -7.23 13.29
CA ASP A 225 15.70 -6.01 12.68
C ASP A 225 14.84 -5.52 11.50
N LEU A 226 13.81 -4.74 11.82
CA LEU A 226 12.88 -4.24 10.81
C LEU A 226 13.39 -3.04 10.01
N VAL A 227 14.65 -2.61 10.23
CA VAL A 227 15.21 -1.39 9.63
C VAL A 227 16.27 -1.77 8.58
N PRO A 228 16.07 -1.39 7.30
CA PRO A 228 17.04 -1.65 6.24
C PRO A 228 18.44 -1.13 6.59
N GLY A 229 19.44 -2.01 6.65
CA GLY A 229 20.82 -1.61 6.98
C GLY A 229 21.03 -1.18 8.44
N ARG A 230 20.17 -1.67 9.36
CA ARG A 230 20.14 -1.41 10.81
C ARG A 230 19.78 0.01 11.20
N ALA A 231 19.04 0.13 12.30
CA ALA A 231 18.72 1.41 12.91
C ALA A 231 19.98 2.17 13.34
N ARG A 232 20.09 3.43 12.91
CA ARG A 232 21.16 4.36 13.31
C ARG A 232 20.70 5.29 14.42
N THR A 233 19.48 5.80 14.33
CA THR A 233 18.87 6.68 15.34
C THR A 233 17.42 6.30 15.58
N VAL A 234 16.90 6.76 16.71
CA VAL A 234 15.47 6.77 17.00
C VAL A 234 15.07 8.22 17.16
N ASP A 235 14.06 8.63 16.42
CA ASP A 235 13.58 10.00 16.40
C ASP A 235 12.24 10.00 17.16
N PRO A 236 12.15 10.64 18.35
CA PRO A 236 10.94 10.61 19.15
C PRO A 236 9.84 11.48 18.53
N ASN A 237 8.79 10.83 18.05
CA ASN A 237 7.65 11.48 17.42
C ASN A 237 6.34 11.11 18.14
N ARG A 238 5.45 12.09 18.21
CA ARG A 238 4.05 11.93 18.59
C ARG A 238 3.27 12.89 17.71
N ILE A 239 2.71 12.33 16.64
CA ILE A 239 2.05 13.09 15.58
C ILE A 239 0.69 12.43 15.34
N SER A 240 -0.34 13.23 15.16
CA SER A 240 -1.60 12.78 14.60
C SER A 240 -1.96 13.61 13.37
N LEU A 241 -2.63 12.99 12.42
CA LEU A 241 -3.02 13.59 11.16
C LEU A 241 -4.47 13.21 10.86
N SER A 242 -5.26 14.13 10.35
CA SER A 242 -6.56 13.85 9.77
C SER A 242 -6.80 14.74 8.56
N GLY A 243 -7.60 14.30 7.60
CA GLY A 243 -7.99 15.16 6.49
C GLY A 243 -8.39 14.41 5.24
N ARG A 244 -8.19 15.08 4.09
CA ARG A 244 -8.61 14.61 2.78
C ARG A 244 -7.51 14.76 1.75
N VAL A 245 -7.42 13.77 0.87
CA VAL A 245 -6.54 13.76 -0.29
C VAL A 245 -7.37 13.49 -1.53
N ARG A 246 -7.36 14.41 -2.49
CA ARG A 246 -8.01 14.20 -3.79
C ARG A 246 -7.15 13.27 -4.64
N LEU A 247 -7.65 12.09 -4.95
CA LEU A 247 -6.90 11.13 -5.77
C LEU A 247 -6.72 11.64 -7.20
N PRO A 248 -5.59 11.37 -7.88
CA PRO A 248 -5.43 11.65 -9.31
C PRO A 248 -6.53 10.98 -10.14
N THR A 249 -6.91 11.57 -11.28
CA THR A 249 -7.95 11.00 -12.16
C THR A 249 -7.63 9.58 -12.61
N SER A 250 -6.35 9.22 -12.79
CA SER A 250 -5.91 7.85 -13.11
C SER A 250 -6.18 6.80 -12.04
N MET A 251 -6.45 7.23 -10.80
CA MET A 251 -6.77 6.35 -9.66
C MET A 251 -8.26 6.39 -9.30
N ARG A 252 -9.07 7.19 -10.00
CA ARG A 252 -10.52 7.27 -9.80
C ARG A 252 -11.21 6.22 -10.66
N ALA A 253 -12.35 5.71 -10.19
CA ALA A 253 -13.24 4.93 -11.04
C ALA A 253 -14.10 5.87 -11.88
N ASP A 254 -14.48 5.45 -13.09
CA ASP A 254 -15.32 6.21 -14.01
C ASP A 254 -16.74 6.34 -13.43
N ALA A 255 -16.99 7.42 -12.69
CA ALA A 255 -18.31 7.79 -12.19
C ALA A 255 -18.51 9.31 -12.26
N PRO A 256 -19.75 9.80 -12.46
CA PRO A 256 -20.04 11.22 -12.37
C PRO A 256 -19.70 11.71 -10.96
N ALA A 257 -18.62 12.47 -10.84
CA ALA A 257 -18.16 13.02 -9.58
C ALA A 257 -19.24 13.93 -8.99
N GLN A 258 -19.64 13.70 -7.74
CA GLN A 258 -20.27 14.76 -6.96
C GLN A 258 -19.21 15.85 -6.70
N ALA A 259 -19.67 17.08 -6.45
CA ALA A 259 -18.77 18.19 -6.14
C ALA A 259 -17.84 17.81 -4.98
N SER A 260 -16.53 17.86 -5.22
CA SER A 260 -15.54 17.68 -4.17
C SER A 260 -15.69 18.79 -3.14
N LYS A 261 -15.43 18.46 -1.87
CA LYS A 261 -15.40 19.45 -0.80
C LYS A 261 -14.03 20.10 -0.63
N LEU A 262 -12.98 19.55 -1.25
CA LEU A 262 -11.73 20.29 -1.43
C LEU A 262 -11.95 21.46 -2.39
N PRO A 263 -11.27 22.58 -2.22
CA PRO A 263 -11.22 23.65 -3.21
C PRO A 263 -10.86 23.14 -4.62
N PRO A 264 -11.33 23.79 -5.71
CA PRO A 264 -11.13 23.31 -7.07
C PRO A 264 -9.66 23.06 -7.44
N ASP A 265 -8.75 23.88 -6.92
CA ASP A 265 -7.31 23.83 -7.23
C ASP A 265 -6.47 23.03 -6.21
N GLU A 266 -7.12 22.48 -5.17
CA GLU A 266 -6.45 21.72 -4.12
C GLU A 266 -6.63 20.21 -4.28
N THR A 267 -5.60 19.48 -3.88
CA THR A 267 -5.61 18.02 -3.78
C THR A 267 -5.27 17.51 -2.39
N LEU A 268 -4.88 18.40 -1.48
CA LEU A 268 -4.53 18.11 -0.11
C LEU A 268 -5.26 19.10 0.80
N ASP A 269 -5.86 18.60 1.87
CA ASP A 269 -6.44 19.37 2.97
C ASP A 269 -6.27 18.52 4.23
N LEU A 270 -5.13 18.72 4.90
CA LEU A 270 -4.67 17.89 6.00
C LEU A 270 -4.43 18.76 7.24
N SER A 271 -4.95 18.31 8.38
CA SER A 271 -4.70 18.89 9.69
C SER A 271 -3.81 17.94 10.49
N VAL A 272 -2.62 18.41 10.86
CA VAL A 272 -1.61 17.67 11.62
C VAL A 272 -1.51 18.30 13.00
N ASP A 273 -1.61 17.49 14.04
CA ASP A 273 -1.34 17.89 15.42
C ASP A 273 -0.01 17.25 15.86
N VAL A 274 0.95 18.12 16.16
CA VAL A 274 2.31 17.74 16.55
C VAL A 274 2.48 17.95 18.05
N ASP A 275 2.25 16.89 18.82
CA ASP A 275 2.68 16.88 20.24
C ASP A 275 4.20 16.93 20.32
N ARG A 276 4.89 16.23 19.40
CA ARG A 276 6.35 16.23 19.27
C ARG A 276 6.78 15.73 17.90
N ALA A 277 7.58 16.51 17.18
CA ALA A 277 8.31 16.04 16.00
C ALA A 277 9.80 16.37 16.15
N ASP A 278 10.68 15.38 16.04
CA ASP A 278 12.13 15.60 16.11
C ASP A 278 12.60 16.46 14.92
N LEU A 279 13.35 17.54 15.18
CA LEU A 279 13.75 18.48 14.10
C LEU A 279 14.67 17.85 13.05
N SER A 280 15.12 16.60 13.22
CA SER A 280 15.86 15.87 12.18
C SER A 280 15.16 15.86 10.82
N PHE A 281 13.82 15.97 10.76
CA PHE A 281 13.07 16.00 9.51
C PHE A 281 13.45 17.18 8.61
N PHE A 282 13.92 18.30 9.19
CA PHE A 282 14.38 19.46 8.42
C PHE A 282 15.56 19.14 7.50
N ARG A 283 16.32 18.07 7.78
CA ARG A 283 17.37 17.59 6.88
C ARG A 283 16.81 17.15 5.52
N TYR A 284 15.59 16.62 5.49
CA TYR A 284 14.94 16.17 4.25
C TYR A 284 14.35 17.35 3.46
N ILE A 285 13.83 18.36 4.16
CA ILE A 285 13.29 19.57 3.53
C ILE A 285 14.43 20.43 2.95
N PHE A 286 15.54 20.56 3.68
CA PHE A 286 16.69 21.38 3.27
C PHE A 286 17.83 20.59 2.61
N GLU A 287 17.54 19.41 2.06
CA GLU A 287 18.46 18.60 1.23
C GLU A 287 19.88 18.48 1.84
N GLU A 288 19.98 18.13 3.12
CA GLU A 288 21.24 17.97 3.86
C GLU A 288 22.13 19.23 3.99
N ARG A 289 21.66 20.42 3.60
CA ARG A 289 22.38 21.69 3.83
C ARG A 289 22.54 22.03 5.31
N VAL A 290 21.73 21.39 6.15
CA VAL A 290 21.77 21.48 7.60
C VAL A 290 22.25 20.16 8.20
N SER A 291 23.11 20.24 9.23
CA SER A 291 23.58 19.06 9.97
C SER A 291 23.45 19.27 11.48
N SER A 292 23.54 18.18 12.24
CA SER A 292 23.46 18.21 13.72
C SER A 292 22.21 18.94 14.24
N VAL A 293 21.07 18.72 13.59
CA VAL A 293 19.78 19.28 14.01
C VAL A 293 19.35 18.59 15.30
N GLN A 294 19.05 19.37 16.34
CA GLN A 294 18.57 18.92 17.64
C GLN A 294 17.37 19.76 18.05
N GLY A 295 16.52 19.22 18.91
CA GLY A 295 15.30 19.86 19.38
C GLY A 295 14.05 19.16 18.85
N TYR A 296 12.90 19.70 19.16
CA TYR A 296 11.62 19.22 18.62
C TYR A 296 10.67 20.37 18.35
N ALA A 297 9.78 20.18 17.38
CA ALA A 297 8.65 21.07 17.12
C ALA A 297 7.40 20.55 17.82
N THR A 298 6.52 21.47 18.22
CA THR A 298 5.17 21.18 18.71
C THR A 298 4.19 22.23 18.22
N GLY A 299 2.93 21.86 17.99
CA GLY A 299 1.87 22.75 17.53
C GLY A 299 1.10 22.18 16.34
N PRO A 300 0.06 22.89 15.88
CA PRO A 300 -0.68 22.52 14.69
C PRO A 300 0.09 22.82 13.39
N LEU A 301 -0.16 22.01 12.37
CA LEU A 301 0.29 22.21 11.00
C LEU A 301 -0.86 21.89 10.05
N HIS A 302 -1.18 22.82 9.16
CA HIS A 302 -2.08 22.57 8.04
C HIS A 302 -1.26 22.33 6.76
N ILE A 303 -1.65 21.30 5.99
CA ILE A 303 -1.04 20.99 4.70
C ILE A 303 -2.13 21.03 3.63
N GLY A 304 -2.08 22.08 2.81
CA GLY A 304 -2.99 22.35 1.70
C GLY A 304 -2.33 22.19 0.33
N GLY A 305 -3.01 22.66 -0.72
CA GLY A 305 -2.44 22.79 -2.06
C GLY A 305 -2.39 21.50 -2.87
N GLN A 306 -1.38 21.34 -3.72
CA GLN A 306 -1.26 20.23 -4.66
C GLN A 306 -0.30 19.14 -4.14
N PHE A 307 -0.51 17.88 -4.51
CA PHE A 307 0.38 16.78 -4.07
C PHE A 307 1.85 17.00 -4.45
N ARG A 308 2.10 17.67 -5.59
CA ARG A 308 3.45 18.00 -6.08
C ARG A 308 3.97 19.35 -5.60
N ASP A 309 3.09 20.17 -5.05
CA ASP A 309 3.38 21.51 -4.56
C ASP A 309 2.53 21.76 -3.29
N PRO A 310 2.85 21.04 -2.19
CA PRO A 310 2.10 21.16 -0.95
C PRO A 310 2.40 22.51 -0.29
N ILE A 311 1.35 23.15 0.22
CA ILE A 311 1.46 24.39 0.97
C ILE A 311 1.41 24.02 2.45
N PHE A 312 2.42 24.44 3.21
CA PHE A 312 2.51 24.20 4.65
C PHE A 312 2.20 25.49 5.39
N GLU A 313 1.14 25.50 6.17
CA GLU A 313 0.75 26.58 7.07
C GLU A 313 1.00 26.08 8.50
N ALA A 314 2.12 26.49 9.07
CA ALA A 314 2.61 25.99 10.34
C ALA A 314 2.39 27.05 11.43
N ASP A 315 1.93 26.63 12.60
CA ASP A 315 2.00 27.40 13.83
C ASP A 315 2.70 26.50 14.85
N LEU A 316 4.03 26.44 14.75
CA LEU A 316 4.86 25.48 15.48
C LEU A 316 5.84 26.20 16.40
N SER A 317 5.90 25.82 17.66
CA SER A 317 6.98 26.23 18.56
C SER A 317 8.16 25.25 18.48
N ILE A 318 9.37 25.78 18.29
CA ILE A 318 10.61 25.02 18.35
C ILE A 318 11.16 25.07 19.77
N LEU A 319 11.37 23.89 20.35
CA LEU A 319 11.90 23.73 21.70
C LEU A 319 13.26 23.04 21.67
N ASN A 320 14.24 23.64 22.34
CA ASN A 320 15.64 23.19 22.39
C ASN A 320 16.28 23.02 21.00
N GLY A 321 15.97 23.94 20.08
CA GLY A 321 16.47 23.90 18.71
C GLY A 321 17.97 24.20 18.62
N ALA A 322 18.71 23.34 17.94
CA ALA A 322 20.09 23.64 17.53
C ALA A 322 20.34 23.11 16.13
N VAL A 323 21.04 23.88 15.29
CA VAL A 323 21.38 23.50 13.92
C VAL A 323 22.79 23.94 13.57
N SER A 324 23.50 23.11 12.81
CA SER A 324 24.81 23.45 12.24
C SER A 324 24.71 23.63 10.74
N LEU A 325 25.33 24.68 10.20
CA LEU A 325 25.47 24.91 8.76
C LEU A 325 26.92 24.62 8.34
N PRO A 326 27.22 23.41 7.82
CA PRO A 326 28.59 22.98 7.57
C PRO A 326 29.34 23.89 6.59
N LEU A 327 28.66 24.36 5.54
CA LEU A 327 29.24 25.22 4.51
C LEU A 327 29.79 26.55 5.07
N PHE A 328 29.28 26.99 6.22
CA PHE A 328 29.67 28.24 6.85
C PHE A 328 30.43 28.04 8.17
N GLY A 329 30.53 26.80 8.67
CA GLY A 329 31.12 26.51 9.98
C GLY A 329 30.34 27.10 11.17
N LEU A 330 29.06 27.45 10.97
CA LEU A 330 28.24 28.15 11.95
C LEU A 330 27.34 27.18 12.73
N LYS A 331 27.14 27.46 14.01
CA LYS A 331 26.18 26.78 14.89
C LYS A 331 25.19 27.81 15.42
N TYR A 332 23.90 27.49 15.30
CA TYR A 332 22.81 28.32 15.77
C TYR A 332 22.00 27.56 16.82
N GLN A 333 21.54 28.28 17.84
CA GLN A 333 20.49 27.83 18.76
C GLN A 333 19.24 28.64 18.45
N ILE A 334 18.10 27.97 18.41
CA ILE A 334 16.82 28.55 17.99
C ILE A 334 15.77 28.07 19.00
N GLU A 335 15.03 29.02 19.53
CA GLU A 335 13.85 28.80 20.35
C GLU A 335 12.84 29.90 20.00
N GLY A 336 11.58 29.52 19.88
CA GLY A 336 10.51 30.44 19.49
C GLY A 336 9.54 29.84 18.49
N ASP A 337 8.58 30.66 18.10
CA ASP A 337 7.47 30.27 17.23
C ASP A 337 7.86 30.36 15.74
N VAL A 338 7.25 29.49 14.94
CA VAL A 338 7.36 29.39 13.49
C VAL A 338 5.97 29.59 12.91
N GLU A 339 5.82 30.68 12.15
CA GLU A 339 4.62 31.07 11.39
C GLU A 339 4.89 30.98 9.88
#